data_AF-A0A381IEY0-F1
#
_entry.id   AF-A0A381IEY0-F1
#
_cell.length_a   1.000
_cell.length_b   1.000
_cell.length_c   1.000
_cell.angle_alpha   90.00
_cell.angle_beta   90.00
_cell.angle_gamma   90.00
#
_symmetry.space_group_name_H-M   'P 1'
#
loop_
_entity.id
_entity.type
_entity.pdbx_description
1 polymer ?
#
loop_
_entity_poly.entity_id
_entity_poly.type
_entity_poly.pdbx_seq_one_letter_code
_entity_poly.pdbx_strand_id
1 'polypeptide(L)' 'MIQYIDGKRLREMFISGANNLQNNKELVDKLNVFPVPDGDTGTNMSLTISYALKELAKVENDNISDIGKSII' A
#
# COMPACT_ATOMS: atom_id res chain seq x y z
N MET A 1 -3.91 -22.28 -8.76
CA MET A 1 -4.74 -21.06 -9.00
C MET A 1 -5.25 -20.58 -7.65
N ILE A 2 -5.14 -19.29 -7.34
CA ILE A 2 -5.70 -18.74 -6.10
C ILE A 2 -7.23 -18.65 -6.29
N GLN A 3 -8.00 -19.21 -5.35
CA GLN A 3 -9.48 -19.21 -5.44
C GLN A 3 -10.12 -18.14 -4.56
N TYR A 4 -9.47 -17.74 -3.47
CA TYR A 4 -9.93 -16.68 -2.56
C TYR A 4 -8.74 -15.97 -1.92
N ILE A 5 -8.99 -14.76 -1.40
CA ILE A 5 -8.04 -13.96 -0.62
C ILE A 5 -8.51 -14.01 0.84
N ASP A 6 -7.70 -14.59 1.71
CA ASP A 6 -7.89 -14.55 3.15
C ASP A 6 -7.13 -13.36 3.77
N GLY A 7 -7.33 -13.10 5.07
CA GLY A 7 -6.72 -11.94 5.73
C GLY A 7 -5.20 -11.98 5.76
N LYS A 8 -4.59 -13.17 5.90
CA LYS A 8 -3.13 -13.34 5.82
C LYS A 8 -2.62 -12.91 4.44
N ARG A 9 -3.26 -13.40 3.37
CA ARG A 9 -2.87 -13.03 2.01
C ARG A 9 -3.11 -11.56 1.73
N LEU A 10 -4.20 -10.98 2.23
CA LEU A 10 -4.45 -9.56 2.12
C LEU A 10 -3.34 -8.74 2.80
N ARG A 11 -2.94 -9.10 4.03
CA ARG A 11 -1.81 -8.49 4.75
C ARG A 11 -0.53 -8.54 3.92
N GLU A 12 -0.17 -9.71 3.41
CA GLU A 12 1.02 -9.91 2.59
C GLU A 12 0.97 -9.08 1.29
N MET A 13 -0.21 -8.97 0.66
CA MET A 13 -0.41 -8.13 -0.53
C MET A 13 -0.15 -6.66 -0.24
N PHE A 14 -0.62 -6.12 0.89
CA PHE A 14 -0.35 -4.72 1.27
C PHE A 14 1.13 -4.47 1.55
N ILE A 15 1.79 -5.37 2.27
CA ILE A 15 3.24 -5.28 2.54
C ILE A 15 4.04 -5.33 1.23
N SER A 16 3.73 -6.30 0.37
CA SER A 16 4.42 -6.46 -0.92
C SER A 16 4.14 -5.27 -1.85
N GLY A 17 2.90 -4.81 -1.93
CA GLY A 17 2.49 -3.66 -2.73
C GLY A 17 3.18 -2.37 -2.28
N ALA A 18 3.28 -2.13 -0.98
CA ALA A 18 4.00 -0.98 -0.42
C ALA A 18 5.49 -1.02 -0.78
N ASN A 19 6.15 -2.17 -0.63
CA ASN A 19 7.55 -2.34 -1.02
C ASN A 19 7.74 -2.08 -2.52
N ASN A 20 6.84 -2.59 -3.36
CA ASN A 20 6.90 -2.37 -4.80
C ASN A 20 6.68 -0.90 -5.16
N LEU A 21 5.74 -0.21 -4.50
CA LEU A 21 5.51 1.22 -4.70
C LEU A 21 6.74 2.02 -4.27
N GLN A 22 7.34 1.70 -3.12
CA GLN A 22 8.55 2.37 -2.64
C GLN A 22 9.73 2.21 -3.60
N ASN A 23 9.91 1.01 -4.16
CA ASN A 23 10.97 0.72 -5.15
C ASN A 23 10.75 1.46 -6.48
N ASN A 24 9.50 1.79 -6.81
CA ASN A 24 9.12 2.47 -8.06
C ASN A 24 8.68 3.91 -7.83
N LYS A 25 8.93 4.48 -6.64
CA LYS A 25 8.47 5.81 -6.23
C LYS A 25 8.81 6.87 -7.28
N GLU A 26 10.08 6.93 -7.68
CA GLU A 26 10.57 7.92 -8.65
C GLU A 26 9.97 7.73 -10.06
N LEU A 27 9.62 6.49 -10.41
CA LEU A 27 8.92 6.22 -11.67
C LEU A 27 7.49 6.77 -11.59
N VAL A 28 6.79 6.54 -10.49
CA VAL A 28 5.42 7.03 -10.27
C VAL A 28 5.38 8.56 -10.22
N ASP A 29 6.34 9.20 -9.54
CA ASP A 29 6.52 10.66 -9.54
C ASP A 29 6.60 11.23 -10.97
N LYS A 30 7.13 10.47 -11.94
CA LYS A 30 7.27 10.88 -13.36
C LYS A 30 6.07 10.53 -14.24
N LEU A 31 5.17 9.65 -13.79
CA LEU A 31 4.03 9.19 -14.61
C LEU A 31 2.85 10.17 -14.58
N ASN A 32 2.59 10.79 -13.42
CA ASN A 32 1.41 11.62 -13.20
C ASN A 32 1.75 13.12 -13.24
N VAL A 33 2.21 13.59 -14.40
CA VAL A 33 2.69 14.98 -14.61
C VAL A 33 1.65 15.91 -15.27
N PHE A 34 0.36 15.57 -15.21
CA PHE A 34 -0.73 16.30 -15.88
C PHE A 34 -1.81 16.75 -14.88
N PRO A 35 -2.29 18.02 -14.89
CA PRO A 35 -1.85 19.18 -15.66
C PRO A 35 -0.69 19.96 -15.01
N VAL A 36 -0.28 19.62 -13.79
CA VAL A 36 0.83 20.26 -13.08
C VAL A 36 1.85 19.19 -12.68
N PRO A 37 3.12 19.30 -13.10
CA PRO A 37 4.18 18.38 -12.71
C PRO A 37 4.76 18.79 -11.36
N ASP A 38 4.05 18.50 -10.27
CA ASP A 38 4.59 18.61 -8.90
C ASP A 38 5.59 17.49 -8.59
N GLY A 39 5.54 16.38 -9.36
CA GLY A 39 6.50 15.30 -9.29
C GLY A 39 6.48 14.58 -7.94
N ASP A 40 5.35 14.62 -7.25
CA ASP A 40 5.23 14.12 -5.87
C ASP A 40 4.23 12.95 -5.73
N THR A 41 3.61 12.49 -6.82
CA THR A 41 2.57 11.46 -6.76
C THR A 41 3.07 10.17 -6.12
N GLY A 42 4.25 9.68 -6.52
CA GLY A 42 4.89 8.52 -5.92
C GLY A 42 5.29 8.76 -4.47
N THR A 43 5.75 9.98 -4.14
CA THR A 43 6.01 10.42 -2.75
C THR A 43 4.75 10.34 -1.90
N ASN A 44 3.66 10.95 -2.33
CA ASN A 44 2.39 10.99 -1.63
C ASN A 44 1.82 9.59 -1.41
N MET A 45 1.80 8.74 -2.46
CA MET A 45 1.32 7.36 -2.31
C MET A 45 2.21 6.51 -1.39
N SER A 46 3.54 6.67 -1.47
CA SER A 46 4.48 5.93 -0.60
C SER A 46 4.31 6.33 0.86
N LEU A 47 4.06 7.62 1.14
CA LEU A 47 3.74 8.10 2.49
C LEU A 47 2.42 7.52 2.98
N THR A 48 1.35 7.61 2.18
CA THR A 48 0.02 7.08 2.53
C THR A 48 0.08 5.60 2.87
N ILE A 49 0.71 4.77 2.03
CA ILE A 49 0.78 3.33 2.29
C ILE A 49 1.68 3.00 3.49
N SER A 50 2.72 3.81 3.74
CA SER A 50 3.59 3.64 4.92
C SER A 50 2.82 3.89 6.21
N TYR A 51 1.88 4.85 6.24
CA TYR A 51 1.00 5.04 7.38
C TYR A 51 0.05 3.86 7.56
N ALA A 52 -0.58 3.37 6.49
CA ALA A 52 -1.44 2.18 6.55
C ALA A 52 -0.67 0.95 7.07
N LEU A 53 0.58 0.74 6.66
CA LEU A 53 1.41 -0.37 7.17
C LEU A 53 1.73 -0.25 8.67
N LYS A 54 1.88 0.97 9.20
CA LYS A 54 2.06 1.18 10.64
C LYS A 54 0.83 0.76 11.45
N GLU A 55 -0.37 1.04 10.94
CA GLU A 55 -1.61 0.62 11.57
C GLU A 55 -1.83 -0.90 11.41
N LEU A 56 -1.56 -1.45 10.24
CA LEU A 56 -1.61 -2.90 9.98
C LEU A 56 -0.65 -3.71 10.88
N ALA A 57 0.51 -3.14 11.22
CA ALA A 57 1.47 -3.76 12.14
C ALA A 57 0.95 -3.89 13.59
N LYS A 58 -0.07 -3.11 13.97
CA LYS A 58 -0.74 -3.22 15.28
C LYS A 58 -1.81 -4.30 15.32
N VAL A 59 -2.23 -4.81 14.15
CA VAL A 59 -3.19 -5.92 14.08
C VAL A 59 -2.43 -7.23 14.25
N GLU A 60 -2.72 -7.96 15.33
CA GLU A 60 -2.01 -9.21 15.67
C GLU A 60 -2.61 -10.46 15.00
N ASN A 61 -3.85 -10.37 14.51
CA ASN A 61 -4.57 -11.48 13.91
C ASN A 61 -4.69 -11.32 12.37
N ASP A 62 -5.15 -12.38 11.69
CA ASP A 62 -5.37 -12.37 10.24
C ASP A 62 -6.87 -12.37 9.87
N ASN A 63 -7.73 -11.81 10.72
CA ASN A 63 -9.14 -11.62 10.39
C ASN A 63 -9.26 -10.55 9.29
N ILE A 64 -9.88 -10.90 8.16
CA ILE A 64 -9.96 -10.02 6.99
C ILE A 64 -10.62 -8.67 7.27
N SER A 65 -11.58 -8.60 8.20
CA SER A 65 -12.22 -7.34 8.61
C SER A 65 -11.24 -6.46 9.41
N ASP A 66 -10.45 -7.04 10.30
CA ASP A 66 -9.50 -6.28 11.12
C ASP A 66 -8.35 -5.76 10.27
N ILE A 67 -7.83 -6.60 9.35
CA ILE A 67 -6.87 -6.18 8.31
C ILE A 67 -7.46 -5.04 7.48
N GLY A 68 -8.67 -5.21 6.97
CA GLY A 68 -9.36 -4.21 6.13
C GLY A 68 -9.56 -2.87 6.83
N LYS A 69 -9.85 -2.86 8.13
CA LYS A 69 -10.00 -1.62 8.91
C LYS A 69 -8.69 -0.89 9.15
N SER A 70 -7.58 -1.62 9.26
CA SER A 70 -6.26 -1.02 9.54
C SER A 70 -5.63 -0.27 8.36
N ILE A 71 -6.20 -0.38 7.16
CA ILE A 71 -5.64 0.16 5.91
C ILE A 71 -6.52 1.25 5.26
N ILE A 72 -7.62 1.63 5.92
CA ILE A 72 -8.55 2.72 5.51
C ILE A 72 -8.39 3.89 6.49
#